data_AF-A0A2V9AC62-F1
#
_entry.id   AF-A0A2V9AC62-F1
#
_cell.length_a   1.000
_cell.length_b   1.000
_cell.length_c   1.000
_cell.angle_alpha   90.00
_cell.angle_beta   90.00
_cell.angle_gamma   90.00
#
_symmetry.space_group_name_H-M   'P 1'
#
loop_
_entity.id
_entity.type
_entity.pdbx_description
1 polymer ?
#
loop_
_entity_poly.entity_id
_entity_poly.type
_entity_poly.pdbx_seq_one_letter_code
_entity_poly.pdbx_strand_id
1 'polypeptide(L)' 'MPCKSCGSANQSKFIGEIGIHFPGLKNIDKPIVRVFPGIVICLDCGAAEFAVPEAELRLLAKGDPASAG' A
#
# COMPACT_ATOMS: atom_id res chain seq x y z
N MET A 1 0.08 -3.68 -18.20
CA MET A 1 1.53 -3.39 -18.13
C MET A 1 2.22 -4.63 -17.60
N PRO A 2 3.39 -5.03 -18.12
CA PRO A 2 4.16 -6.12 -17.52
C PRO A 2 4.53 -5.78 -16.08
N CYS A 3 4.80 -6.81 -15.29
CA CYS A 3 5.25 -6.67 -13.90
C CYS A 3 6.52 -5.81 -13.90
N LYS A 4 6.53 -4.74 -13.11
CA LYS A 4 7.69 -3.83 -13.04
C LYS A 4 8.93 -4.47 -12.42
N SER A 5 8.74 -5.56 -11.66
CA SER A 5 9.82 -6.29 -11.01
C SER A 5 10.52 -7.29 -11.96
N CYS A 6 9.76 -8.13 -12.66
CA CYS A 6 10.33 -9.23 -13.48
C CYS A 6 10.01 -9.16 -14.97
N GLY A 7 9.22 -8.18 -15.43
CA GLY A 7 8.80 -8.06 -16.83
C GLY A 7 7.71 -9.03 -17.28
N SER A 8 7.27 -9.97 -16.44
CA SER A 8 6.21 -10.93 -16.81
C SER A 8 4.86 -10.26 -17.06
N ALA A 9 4.13 -10.76 -18.05
CA ALA A 9 2.74 -10.37 -18.30
C ALA A 9 1.72 -11.10 -17.39
N ASN A 10 2.14 -12.15 -16.68
CA ASN A 10 1.26 -12.97 -15.84
C ASN A 10 0.90 -12.25 -14.53
N GLN A 11 -0.10 -11.36 -14.62
CA GLN A 11 -0.62 -10.60 -13.49
C GLN A 11 -2.13 -10.75 -13.40
N SER A 12 -2.64 -10.78 -12.17
CA SER A 12 -4.07 -10.79 -11.89
C SER A 12 -4.43 -9.74 -10.85
N LYS A 13 -5.70 -9.32 -10.85
CA LYS A 13 -6.23 -8.33 -9.92
C LYS A 13 -7.13 -9.00 -8.90
N PHE A 14 -6.92 -8.65 -7.63
CA PHE A 14 -7.70 -9.12 -6.49
C PHE A 14 -8.23 -7.93 -5.70
N ILE A 15 -9.16 -8.17 -4.79
CA ILE A 15 -9.55 -7.22 -3.76
C ILE A 15 -8.95 -7.71 -2.45
N GLY A 16 -8.37 -6.80 -1.68
CA GLY A 16 -7.79 -7.16 -0.39
C GLY A 16 -8.08 -6.11 0.66
N GLU A 17 -7.85 -6.49 1.90
CA GLU A 17 -7.88 -5.63 3.07
C GLU A 17 -6.44 -5.47 3.57
N ILE A 18 -5.96 -4.23 3.66
CA ILE A 18 -4.57 -3.93 4.04
C ILE A 18 -4.56 -2.95 5.20
N GLY A 19 -3.83 -3.30 6.26
CA GLY A 19 -3.48 -2.40 7.35
C GLY A 19 -2.12 -1.77 7.14
N ILE A 20 -2.07 -0.45 7.06
CA ILE A 20 -0.83 0.32 6.86
C ILE A 20 -0.41 0.92 8.20
N HIS A 21 0.76 0.49 8.69
CA HIS A 21 1.37 1.01 9.92
C HIS A 21 2.35 2.14 9.60
N PHE A 22 2.39 3.14 10.47
CA PHE A 22 3.46 4.14 10.41
C PHE A 22 4.79 3.52 10.87
N PRO A 23 5.92 3.85 10.22
CA PRO A 23 7.19 3.20 10.50
C PRO A 23 7.77 3.57 11.88
N GLY A 24 8.44 2.63 12.52
CA GLY A 24 9.21 2.83 13.76
C GLY A 24 8.41 2.70 15.06
N LEU A 25 9.11 2.33 16.14
CA LEU A 25 8.51 2.02 17.45
C LEU A 25 7.74 3.20 18.07
N LYS A 26 8.14 4.45 17.77
CA LYS A 26 7.45 5.66 18.23
C LYS A 26 6.00 5.76 17.75
N ASN A 27 5.60 4.94 16.78
CA ASN A 27 4.27 4.93 16.20
C ASN A 27 3.50 3.63 16.51
N ILE A 28 3.96 2.79 17.45
CA ILE A 28 3.30 1.51 17.76
C ILE A 28 1.85 1.69 18.24
N ASP A 29 1.57 2.79 18.94
CA ASP A 29 0.25 3.14 19.44
C ASP A 29 -0.59 3.94 18.43
N LYS A 30 -0.03 4.29 17.26
CA LYS A 30 -0.80 5.03 16.25
C LYS A 30 -1.85 4.12 15.61
N PRO A 31 -3.07 4.62 15.36
CA PRO A 31 -4.08 3.88 14.64
C PRO A 31 -3.57 3.40 13.28
N ILE A 32 -3.90 2.15 12.95
CA ILE A 32 -3.63 1.55 11.65
C ILE A 32 -4.55 2.20 10.62
N VAL A 33 -4.01 2.62 9.48
CA VAL A 33 -4.83 3.07 8.35
C VAL A 33 -5.24 1.84 7.56
N ARG A 34 -6.54 1.52 7.56
CA ARG A 34 -7.11 0.36 6.87
C ARG A 34 -7.66 0.76 5.51
N VAL A 35 -7.30 0.02 4.47
CA VAL A 35 -7.78 0.24 3.09
C VAL A 35 -8.32 -1.05 2.48
N PHE A 36 -9.21 -0.92 1.50
CA PHE A 36 -9.77 -2.03 0.72
C PHE A 36 -9.49 -1.90 -0.79
N PRO A 37 -8.22 -1.90 -1.21
CA PRO A 37 -7.86 -1.60 -2.60
C PRO A 37 -7.98 -2.82 -3.52
N GLY A 38 -8.01 -2.54 -4.83
CA GLY A 38 -7.62 -3.52 -5.83
C GLY A 38 -6.11 -3.73 -5.82
N ILE A 39 -5.68 -4.99 -5.69
CA ILE A 39 -4.28 -5.40 -5.66
C ILE A 39 -3.94 -6.10 -6.97
N VAL A 40 -2.93 -5.62 -7.69
CA VAL A 40 -2.36 -6.32 -8.84
C VAL A 40 -1.20 -7.19 -8.34
N ILE A 41 -1.26 -8.48 -8.58
CA ILE A 41 -0.23 -9.45 -8.16
C ILE A 41 0.35 -10.13 -9.40
N CYS A 42 1.68 -10.13 -9.53
CA CYS A 42 2.37 -10.96 -10.50
C CYS A 42 2.43 -12.41 -10.00
N LEU A 43 1.85 -13.33 -10.77
CA LEU A 43 1.76 -14.73 -10.39
C LEU A 43 3.06 -15.52 -10.63
N ASP A 44 4.05 -14.91 -11.29
CA ASP A 44 5.36 -15.54 -11.51
C ASP A 44 6.41 -15.15 -10.45
N CYS A 45 6.38 -13.90 -9.95
CA CYS A 45 7.39 -13.41 -9.00
C CYS A 45 6.83 -12.91 -7.66
N GLY A 46 5.49 -12.83 -7.51
CA GLY A 46 4.85 -12.41 -6.27
C GLY A 46 4.84 -10.90 -6.01
N ALA A 47 5.41 -10.07 -6.89
CA ALA A 47 5.33 -8.62 -6.75
C ALA A 47 3.87 -8.15 -6.74
N ALA A 48 3.51 -7.31 -5.77
CA ALA A 48 2.17 -6.79 -5.59
C ALA A 48 2.17 -5.26 -5.56
N GLU A 49 1.22 -4.64 -6.27
CA GLU A 49 1.02 -3.20 -6.31
C GLU A 49 -0.45 -2.86 -6.06
N PHE A 50 -0.69 -1.79 -5.30
CA PHE A 50 -2.03 -1.26 -5.08
C PHE A 50 -1.97 0.26 -4.93
N ALA A 51 -3.08 0.94 -5.26
CA ALA A 51 -3.23 2.36 -5.00
C ALA A 51 -3.93 2.56 -3.66
N VAL A 52 -3.39 3.44 -2.82
CA VAL A 52 -4.06 3.90 -1.60
C VAL A 52 -5.16 4.89 -2.00
N PRO A 53 -6.42 4.72 -1.56
CA PRO A 53 -7.46 5.69 -1.88
C PRO A 53 -7.14 7.06 -1.27
N GLU A 54 -7.62 8.12 -1.91
CA GLU A 54 -7.17 9.49 -1.61
C GLU A 54 -7.43 9.90 -0.15
N ALA A 55 -8.54 9.46 0.43
CA ALA A 55 -8.88 9.74 1.83
C ALA A 55 -7.82 9.19 2.79
N GLU A 56 -7.47 7.91 2.65
CA GLU A 56 -6.47 7.24 3.46
C GLU A 56 -5.06 7.74 3.15
N LEU A 57 -4.77 8.10 1.89
CA LEU A 57 -3.50 8.72 1.52
C LEU A 57 -3.29 10.05 2.26
N ARG A 58 -4.35 10.88 2.38
CA ARG A 58 -4.29 12.12 3.17
C ARG A 58 -4.08 11.84 4.67
N LEU A 59 -4.64 10.75 5.21
CA LEU A 59 -4.39 10.33 6.59
C LEU A 59 -2.93 9.92 6.81
N LEU A 60 -2.37 9.14 5.88
CA LEU A 60 -0.96 8.76 5.89
C LEU A 60 -0.04 9.98 5.80
N ALA A 61 -0.35 10.94 4.92
CA ALA A 61 0.42 12.17 4.81
C ALA A 61 0.43 12.97 6.12
N LYS A 62 -0.71 13.11 6.81
CA LYS A 62 -0.82 13.85 8.09
C LYS A 62 -0.09 13.19 9.25
N GLY A 63 0.01 11.86 9.26
CA GLY A 63 0.66 11.12 10.34
C GLY A 63 2.18 11.09 10.27
N ASP A 64 2.76 11.55 9.16
CA ASP A 64 4.20 11.72 8.98
C ASP A 64 4.66 13.07 9.56
N PRO A 65 5.53 13.09 10.59
CA PRO A 65 6.04 14.34 11.15
C PRO A 65 6.83 15.20 10.15
N ALA A 66 7.27 14.65 9.02
CA ALA A 66 7.91 15.42 7.95
C ALA A 66 6.91 16.23 7.10
N SER A 67 5.61 15.99 7.23
CA SER A 67 4.55 16.69 6.47
C SER A 67 3.97 17.91 7.18
N ALA A 68 4.36 18.14 8.43
CA ALA A 68 4.01 19.36 9.16
C ALA A 68 5.06 20.43 8.80
N GLY A 69 4.81 21.15 7.72
CA GLY A 69 5.53 22.39 7.40
C GLY A 69 5.30 23.46 8.46
#